data_AF-A0A1N7I7D0-F1
#
_entry.id   AF-A0A1N7I7D0-F1
#
_cell.length_a   1.000
_cell.length_b   1.000
_cell.length_c   1.000
_cell.angle_alpha   90.00
_cell.angle_beta   90.00
_cell.angle_gamma   90.00
#
_symmetry.space_group_name_H-M   'P 1'
#
loop_
_entity.id
_entity.type
_entity.pdbx_description
1 polymer ?
#
loop_
_entity_poly.entity_id
_entity_poly.type
_entity_poly.pdbx_seq_one_letter_code
_entity_poly.pdbx_strand_id
1 'polypeptide(L)'
;MDEHFYQQEFQKAVDAISEKDFDDAGLQLSVNIILESVALKIYKPEWASNVQSPLNAPGRIFFSVWVSEKSIGEGKLYYNIHALKVRALKAYKIPARSFAEEFRTRFEKEKENWENVSVKYGPLTLMEGWVVLKHDQLQDDLLKLAHQFMTISPLIDELLNKYRLKP
;
A
#
# COMPACT_ATOMS: atom_id res chain seq x y z
N MET A 1 -0.03 -11.47 20.33
CA MET A 1 -0.22 -10.03 20.02
C MET A 1 -1.47 -9.51 20.72
N ASP A 2 -1.45 -8.30 21.30
CA ASP A 2 -2.70 -7.61 21.71
C ASP A 2 -3.40 -7.03 20.47
N GLU A 3 -4.13 -7.88 19.77
CA GLU A 3 -4.74 -7.52 18.47
C GLU A 3 -5.71 -6.35 18.61
N HIS A 4 -6.45 -6.30 19.71
CA HIS A 4 -7.43 -5.26 19.97
C HIS A 4 -6.76 -3.89 20.15
N PHE A 5 -5.65 -3.83 20.89
CA PHE A 5 -4.85 -2.60 20.99
C PHE A 5 -4.42 -2.10 19.59
N TYR A 6 -3.76 -2.92 18.80
CA TYR A 6 -3.26 -2.48 17.49
C TYR A 6 -4.39 -2.14 16.52
N GLN A 7 -5.49 -2.89 16.53
CA GLN A 7 -6.65 -2.57 15.69
C GLN A 7 -7.24 -1.20 16.04
N GLN A 8 -7.35 -0.88 17.34
CA GLN A 8 -7.82 0.43 17.79
C GLN A 8 -6.86 1.55 17.38
N GLU A 9 -5.55 1.37 17.55
CA GLU A 9 -4.56 2.38 17.18
C GLU A 9 -4.53 2.62 15.66
N PHE A 10 -4.64 1.56 14.85
CA PHE A 10 -4.75 1.68 13.41
C PHE A 10 -6.05 2.40 13.00
N GLN A 11 -7.17 2.09 13.65
CA GLN A 11 -8.44 2.75 13.35
C GLN A 11 -8.39 4.24 13.70
N LYS A 12 -7.86 4.61 14.88
CA LYS A 12 -7.67 6.01 15.26
C LYS A 12 -6.81 6.78 14.26
N ALA A 13 -5.74 6.17 13.76
CA ALA A 13 -4.89 6.79 12.75
C ALA A 13 -5.66 7.04 11.44
N VAL A 14 -6.47 6.08 11.00
CA VAL A 14 -7.33 6.25 9.81
C VAL A 14 -8.38 7.34 10.03
N ASP A 15 -9.03 7.36 11.19
CA ASP A 15 -10.06 8.36 11.53
C ASP A 15 -9.47 9.79 11.62
N ALA A 16 -8.16 9.91 11.88
CA ALA A 16 -7.44 11.18 11.91
C ALA A 16 -6.99 11.67 10.52
N ILE A 17 -6.99 10.81 9.50
CA ILE A 17 -6.67 11.20 8.13
C ILE A 17 -7.81 12.07 7.60
N SER A 18 -7.48 13.27 7.11
CA SER A 18 -8.49 14.12 6.46
C SER A 18 -9.04 13.40 5.24
N GLU A 19 -10.33 13.03 5.29
CA GLU A 19 -11.02 12.36 4.19
C GLU A 19 -10.83 13.12 2.88
N LYS A 20 -10.81 14.47 2.92
CA LYS A 20 -10.76 15.30 1.72
C LYS A 20 -9.53 15.07 0.83
N ASP A 21 -8.31 15.05 1.38
CA ASP A 21 -7.10 14.92 0.55
C ASP A 21 -7.01 13.52 -0.09
N PHE A 22 -7.41 12.49 0.66
CA PHE A 22 -7.43 11.10 0.18
C PHE A 22 -8.58 10.87 -0.81
N ASP A 23 -9.75 11.45 -0.57
CA ASP A 23 -10.91 11.42 -1.48
C ASP A 23 -10.60 12.14 -2.80
N ASP A 24 -9.98 13.33 -2.74
CA ASP A 24 -9.54 14.07 -3.92
C ASP A 24 -8.50 13.27 -4.72
N ALA A 25 -7.67 12.47 -4.04
CA ALA A 25 -6.77 11.50 -4.66
C ALA A 25 -7.47 10.20 -5.12
N GLY A 26 -8.74 9.97 -4.76
CA GLY A 26 -9.49 8.74 -5.03
C GLY A 26 -9.04 7.52 -4.22
N LEU A 27 -8.32 7.74 -3.11
CA LEU A 27 -7.77 6.72 -2.24
C LEU A 27 -8.77 6.34 -1.15
N GLN A 28 -8.97 5.04 -0.95
CA GLN A 28 -9.77 4.46 0.12
C GLN A 28 -8.86 3.77 1.14
N LEU A 29 -9.26 3.82 2.40
CA LEU A 29 -8.54 3.23 3.52
C LEU A 29 -9.35 2.10 4.15
N SER A 30 -8.66 1.12 4.73
CA SER A 30 -9.30 0.06 5.50
C SER A 30 -8.34 -0.54 6.52
N VAL A 31 -8.83 -0.80 7.73
CA VAL A 31 -8.11 -1.57 8.76
C VAL A 31 -8.74 -2.95 8.84
N ASN A 32 -7.94 -4.00 8.66
CA ASN A 32 -8.42 -5.37 8.68
C ASN A 32 -7.39 -6.30 9.34
N ILE A 33 -7.88 -7.43 9.88
CA ILE A 33 -7.03 -8.53 10.29
C ILE A 33 -6.82 -9.46 9.08
N ILE A 34 -5.56 -9.67 8.70
CA ILE A 34 -5.17 -10.47 7.54
C ILE A 34 -3.97 -11.30 7.92
N LEU A 35 -4.07 -12.63 7.79
CA LEU A 35 -2.97 -13.56 8.12
C LEU A 35 -2.39 -13.25 9.52
N GLU A 36 -3.26 -13.16 10.53
CA GLU A 36 -2.87 -12.90 11.94
C GLU A 36 -2.08 -11.58 12.12
N SER A 37 -2.31 -10.63 11.22
CA SER A 37 -1.69 -9.30 11.24
C SER A 37 -2.77 -8.23 11.22
N VAL A 38 -2.62 -7.18 12.03
CA VAL A 38 -3.42 -5.96 11.89
C VAL A 38 -2.80 -5.14 10.77
N ALA A 39 -3.59 -4.84 9.74
CA ALA A 39 -3.12 -4.17 8.55
C ALA A 39 -4.01 -2.98 8.16
N LEU A 40 -3.37 -1.84 7.95
CA LEU A 40 -3.90 -0.72 7.17
C LEU A 40 -3.67 -1.03 5.70
N LYS A 41 -4.70 -0.86 4.87
CA LYS A 41 -4.60 -0.86 3.42
C LYS A 41 -5.08 0.46 2.84
N ILE A 42 -4.35 0.97 1.87
CA ILE A 42 -4.71 2.15 1.08
C ILE A 42 -4.74 1.73 -0.40
N TYR A 43 -5.84 2.01 -1.09
CA TYR A 43 -6.09 1.48 -2.44
C TYR A 43 -7.03 2.41 -3.22
N LYS A 44 -7.10 2.23 -4.55
CA LYS A 44 -8.16 2.78 -5.39
C LYS A 44 -9.02 1.66 -5.97
N PRO A 45 -10.35 1.81 -6.06
CA PRO A 45 -11.20 0.83 -6.74
C PRO A 45 -10.73 0.50 -8.17
N GLU A 46 -10.22 1.50 -8.90
CA GLU A 46 -9.73 1.41 -10.28
C GLU A 46 -8.48 0.55 -10.42
N TRP A 47 -7.75 0.34 -9.32
CA TRP A 47 -6.57 -0.51 -9.29
C TRP A 47 -6.91 -1.98 -9.08
N ALA A 48 -8.19 -2.34 -9.04
CA ALA A 48 -8.67 -3.70 -8.84
C ALA A 48 -9.33 -4.28 -10.10
N SER A 49 -9.25 -5.60 -10.25
CA SER A 49 -9.97 -6.35 -11.29
C SER A 49 -11.48 -6.40 -11.06
N ASN A 50 -11.94 -6.03 -9.85
CA ASN A 50 -13.34 -5.89 -9.49
C ASN A 50 -13.52 -4.62 -8.65
N VAL A 51 -14.04 -3.56 -9.26
CA VAL A 51 -14.27 -2.26 -8.62
C VAL A 51 -15.32 -2.33 -7.50
N GLN A 52 -16.23 -3.31 -7.54
CA GLN A 52 -17.27 -3.51 -6.52
C GLN A 52 -16.74 -4.23 -5.27
N SER A 53 -15.57 -4.87 -5.36
CA SER A 53 -14.93 -5.53 -4.22
C SER A 53 -13.40 -5.48 -4.34
N PRO A 54 -12.82 -4.27 -4.26
CA PRO A 54 -11.41 -4.05 -4.61
C PRO A 54 -10.43 -4.78 -3.69
N LEU A 55 -10.72 -4.82 -2.38
CA LEU A 55 -9.88 -5.53 -1.40
C LEU A 55 -9.87 -7.04 -1.59
N ASN A 56 -10.96 -7.61 -2.13
CA ASN A 56 -11.10 -9.05 -2.38
C ASN A 56 -10.81 -9.44 -3.83
N ALA A 57 -10.59 -8.46 -4.72
CA ALA A 57 -10.37 -8.70 -6.13
C ALA A 57 -9.10 -9.54 -6.39
N PRO A 58 -9.14 -10.57 -7.26
CA PRO A 58 -7.98 -11.42 -7.52
C PRO A 58 -6.75 -10.66 -8.05
N GLY A 59 -6.97 -9.64 -8.89
CA GLY A 59 -5.95 -8.69 -9.31
C GLY A 59 -6.20 -7.35 -8.64
N ARG A 60 -5.18 -6.79 -7.98
CA ARG A 60 -5.30 -5.51 -7.27
C ARG A 60 -3.94 -4.91 -6.96
N ILE A 61 -3.85 -3.59 -6.95
CA ILE A 61 -2.71 -2.85 -6.41
C ILE A 61 -3.15 -2.14 -5.13
N PHE A 62 -2.35 -2.22 -4.08
CA PHE A 62 -2.61 -1.55 -2.81
C PHE A 62 -1.30 -1.28 -2.07
N PHE A 63 -1.32 -0.24 -1.24
CA PHE A 63 -0.34 -0.04 -0.18
C PHE A 63 -0.82 -0.71 1.10
N SER A 64 0.10 -1.30 1.85
CA SER A 64 -0.19 -1.92 3.14
C SER A 64 0.81 -1.44 4.17
N VAL A 65 0.34 -1.17 5.38
CA VAL A 65 1.16 -1.08 6.60
C VAL A 65 0.63 -2.12 7.58
N TRP A 66 1.50 -2.87 8.26
CA TRP A 66 1.01 -3.93 9.16
C TRP A 66 1.94 -4.22 10.34
N VAL A 67 1.32 -4.77 11.37
CA VAL A 67 1.99 -5.41 12.50
C VAL A 67 1.49 -6.84 12.67
N SER A 68 2.38 -7.71 13.11
CA SER A 68 2.09 -9.08 13.52
C SER A 68 2.88 -9.41 14.77
N GLU A 69 2.58 -10.54 15.42
CA GLU A 69 3.36 -10.99 16.57
C GLU A 69 4.88 -11.05 16.28
N LYS A 70 5.24 -11.52 15.08
CA LYS A 70 6.63 -11.51 14.62
C LYS A 70 7.20 -10.11 14.50
N SER A 71 6.48 -9.19 13.84
CA SER A 71 7.01 -7.83 13.62
C SER A 71 7.14 -7.06 14.94
N ILE A 72 6.25 -7.32 15.90
CA ILE A 72 6.33 -6.77 17.25
C ILE A 72 7.60 -7.26 17.96
N GLY A 73 7.89 -8.57 17.89
CA GLY A 73 9.13 -9.13 18.42
C GLY A 73 10.40 -8.55 17.76
N GLU A 74 10.30 -8.12 16.51
CA GLU A 74 11.38 -7.45 15.77
C GLU A 74 11.43 -5.93 16.01
N GLY A 75 10.43 -5.35 16.68
CA GLY A 75 10.30 -3.90 16.85
C GLY A 75 10.05 -3.16 15.53
N LYS A 76 9.26 -3.74 14.62
CA LYS A 76 9.04 -3.23 13.25
C LYS A 76 7.58 -3.06 12.89
N LEU A 77 7.30 -1.92 12.25
CA LEU A 77 6.08 -1.64 11.52
C LEU A 77 6.42 -1.77 10.02
N TYR A 78 5.92 -2.83 9.39
CA TYR A 78 6.24 -3.11 7.99
C TYR A 78 5.29 -2.37 7.06
N TYR A 79 5.77 -2.04 5.86
CA TYR A 79 4.95 -1.47 4.80
C TYR A 79 5.37 -1.96 3.41
N ASN A 80 4.44 -2.00 2.46
CA ASN A 80 4.73 -2.35 1.07
C ASN A 80 3.73 -1.76 0.08
N ILE A 81 4.11 -1.72 -1.21
CA ILE A 81 3.16 -1.61 -2.32
C ILE A 81 3.12 -2.94 -3.04
N HIS A 82 1.95 -3.57 -3.01
CA HIS A 82 1.73 -4.88 -3.61
C HIS A 82 0.89 -4.75 -4.88
N ALA A 83 1.37 -5.34 -5.98
CA ALA A 83 0.74 -5.37 -7.30
C ALA A 83 0.29 -6.80 -7.63
N LEU A 84 -0.71 -7.28 -6.89
CA LEU A 84 -1.19 -8.66 -6.98
C LEU A 84 -1.83 -8.92 -8.34
N LYS A 85 -1.31 -9.92 -9.07
CA LYS A 85 -1.90 -10.44 -10.32
C LYS A 85 -2.39 -9.33 -11.27
N VAL A 86 -1.57 -8.29 -11.53
CA VAL A 86 -1.95 -7.14 -12.37
C VAL A 86 -2.46 -7.50 -13.77
N ARG A 87 -2.09 -8.68 -14.29
CA ARG A 87 -2.61 -9.23 -15.56
C ARG A 87 -4.12 -9.50 -15.54
N ALA A 88 -4.75 -9.58 -14.36
CA ALA A 88 -6.19 -9.77 -14.21
C ALA A 88 -7.00 -8.45 -14.36
N LEU A 89 -6.34 -7.29 -14.41
CA LEU A 89 -7.00 -6.02 -14.70
C LEU A 89 -7.30 -5.95 -16.21
N LYS A 90 -8.48 -6.43 -16.61
CA LYS A 90 -8.85 -6.67 -18.02
C LYS A 90 -8.82 -5.42 -18.92
N ALA A 91 -8.91 -4.23 -18.35
CA ALA A 91 -8.80 -2.98 -19.11
C ALA A 91 -7.36 -2.67 -19.57
N TYR A 92 -6.38 -3.49 -19.17
CA TYR A 92 -4.96 -3.23 -19.39
C TYR A 92 -4.22 -4.48 -19.88
N LYS A 93 -3.15 -4.29 -20.64
CA LYS A 93 -2.21 -5.36 -21.04
C LYS A 93 -0.88 -5.16 -20.32
N ILE A 94 -0.82 -5.61 -19.06
CA ILE A 94 0.30 -5.32 -18.14
C ILE A 94 1.30 -6.48 -18.09
N PRO A 95 2.54 -6.33 -18.61
CA PRO A 95 3.63 -7.26 -18.32
C PRO A 95 4.12 -6.98 -16.89
N ALA A 96 3.81 -7.88 -15.94
CA ALA A 96 4.08 -7.66 -14.51
C ALA A 96 5.55 -7.27 -14.18
N ARG A 97 6.53 -7.84 -14.89
CA ARG A 97 7.96 -7.48 -14.70
C ARG A 97 8.22 -6.04 -15.14
N SER A 98 7.81 -5.68 -16.35
CA SER A 98 7.99 -4.33 -16.90
C SER A 98 7.27 -3.28 -16.05
N PHE A 99 6.06 -3.56 -15.58
CA PHE A 99 5.33 -2.68 -14.67
C PHE A 99 6.12 -2.42 -13.38
N ALA A 100 6.67 -3.47 -12.77
CA ALA A 100 7.46 -3.33 -11.55
C ALA A 100 8.79 -2.60 -11.77
N GLU A 101 9.51 -2.91 -12.85
CA GLU A 101 10.77 -2.23 -13.21
C GLU A 101 10.55 -0.74 -13.49
N GLU A 102 9.46 -0.40 -14.18
CA GLU A 102 9.13 0.97 -14.52
C GLU A 102 8.68 1.77 -13.29
N PHE A 103 7.89 1.16 -12.40
CA PHE A 103 7.58 1.74 -11.10
C PHE A 103 8.86 2.05 -10.32
N ARG A 104 9.76 1.06 -10.18
CA ARG A 104 10.99 1.21 -9.40
C ARG A 104 11.92 2.28 -9.96
N THR A 105 12.01 2.38 -11.29
CA THR A 105 12.80 3.42 -11.96
C THR A 105 12.29 4.82 -11.60
N ARG A 106 10.98 5.00 -11.51
CA ARG A 106 10.36 6.29 -11.13
C ARG A 106 10.45 6.53 -9.62
N PHE A 107 10.24 5.49 -8.82
CA PHE A 107 10.30 5.52 -7.36
C PHE A 107 11.71 5.80 -6.82
N GLU A 108 12.78 5.55 -7.57
CA GLU A 108 14.16 5.80 -7.10
C GLU A 108 14.37 7.25 -6.64
N LYS A 109 13.66 8.22 -7.21
CA LYS A 109 13.71 9.64 -6.80
C LYS A 109 13.10 9.89 -5.41
N GLU A 110 12.16 9.04 -5.01
CA GLU A 110 11.42 9.16 -3.75
C GLU A 110 12.03 8.29 -2.66
N LYS A 111 12.88 7.33 -3.03
CA LYS A 111 13.40 6.27 -2.15
C LYS A 111 14.04 6.77 -0.85
N GLU A 112 14.73 7.91 -0.89
CA GLU A 112 15.36 8.50 0.30
C GLU A 112 14.33 8.97 1.34
N ASN A 113 13.07 9.19 0.93
CA ASN A 113 11.97 9.55 1.83
C ASN A 113 11.39 8.33 2.59
N TRP A 114 11.79 7.11 2.23
CA TRP A 114 11.22 5.87 2.77
C TRP A 114 12.24 5.10 3.61
N GLU A 115 11.95 4.95 4.91
CA GLU A 115 12.88 4.33 5.86
C GLU A 115 13.04 2.83 5.60
N ASN A 116 14.28 2.34 5.54
CA ASN A 116 14.61 0.91 5.32
C ASN A 116 13.93 0.28 4.09
N VAL A 117 13.61 1.07 3.07
CA VAL A 117 12.94 0.57 1.86
C VAL A 117 13.89 -0.25 0.98
N SER A 118 13.35 -1.29 0.38
CA SER A 118 13.98 -2.06 -0.68
C SER A 118 13.02 -2.24 -1.86
N VAL A 119 13.60 -2.29 -3.06
CA VAL A 119 12.90 -2.59 -4.32
C VAL A 119 13.34 -3.92 -4.92
N LYS A 120 14.20 -4.68 -4.22
CA LYS A 120 14.79 -5.94 -4.70
C LYS A 120 13.85 -7.14 -4.49
N TYR A 121 12.60 -6.98 -4.89
CA TYR A 121 11.55 -7.99 -4.74
C TYR A 121 11.06 -8.52 -6.09
N GLY A 122 10.24 -9.58 -6.05
CA GLY A 122 9.53 -10.07 -7.23
C GLY A 122 8.54 -9.04 -7.81
N PRO A 123 8.00 -9.27 -9.01
CA PRO A 123 7.14 -8.31 -9.70
C PRO A 123 5.79 -8.02 -9.00
N LEU A 124 5.45 -8.80 -7.97
CA LEU A 124 4.24 -8.60 -7.17
C LEU A 124 4.43 -7.60 -6.03
N THR A 125 5.68 -7.31 -5.63
CA THR A 125 5.98 -6.34 -4.58
C THR A 125 6.81 -5.24 -5.20
N LEU A 126 6.22 -4.06 -5.39
CA LEU A 126 6.88 -2.95 -6.07
C LEU A 126 8.01 -2.39 -5.20
N MET A 127 7.72 -2.25 -3.89
CA MET A 127 8.62 -1.87 -2.82
C MET A 127 8.12 -2.44 -1.49
N GLU A 128 9.03 -2.63 -0.54
CA GLU A 128 8.72 -3.00 0.85
C GLU A 128 9.81 -2.44 1.77
N GLY A 129 9.42 -2.04 2.97
CA GLY A 129 10.31 -1.50 3.99
C GLY A 129 9.69 -1.61 5.38
N TRP A 130 10.31 -0.94 6.35
CA TRP A 130 9.83 -0.90 7.72
C TRP A 130 10.31 0.36 8.43
N VAL A 131 9.54 0.81 9.42
CA VAL A 131 9.96 1.81 10.41
C VAL A 131 10.05 1.15 11.78
N VAL A 132 10.77 1.78 12.71
CA VAL A 132 10.83 1.31 14.10
C VAL A 132 9.43 1.39 14.72
N LEU A 133 8.92 0.26 15.21
CA LEU A 133 7.64 0.24 15.91
C LEU A 133 7.81 0.80 17.32
N LYS A 134 7.19 1.95 17.59
CA LYS A 134 7.04 2.48 18.94
C LYS A 134 5.58 2.73 19.25
N HIS A 135 5.10 2.23 20.39
CA HIS A 135 3.68 2.32 20.74
C HIS A 135 3.18 3.75 20.89
N ASP A 136 4.02 4.66 21.37
CA ASP A 136 3.73 6.08 21.54
C ASP A 136 3.78 6.90 20.24
N GLN A 137 4.34 6.33 19.16
CA GLN A 137 4.44 6.99 17.85
C GLN A 137 3.63 6.27 16.75
N LEU A 138 2.97 5.16 17.06
CA LEU A 138 2.33 4.29 16.07
C LEU A 138 1.33 5.05 15.18
N GLN A 139 0.48 5.89 15.76
CA GLN A 139 -0.50 6.66 14.98
C GLN A 139 0.19 7.67 14.05
N ASP A 140 1.21 8.37 14.54
CA ASP A 140 1.98 9.34 13.74
C ASP A 140 2.73 8.65 12.60
N ASP A 141 3.31 7.48 12.85
CA ASP A 141 4.00 6.68 11.82
C ASP A 141 3.02 6.20 10.74
N LEU A 142 1.82 5.76 11.13
CA LEU A 142 0.77 5.38 10.18
C LEU A 142 0.31 6.56 9.33
N LEU A 143 0.06 7.72 9.94
CA LEU A 143 -0.29 8.96 9.26
C LEU A 143 0.80 9.36 8.26
N LYS A 144 2.06 9.38 8.71
CA LYS A 144 3.22 9.71 7.88
C LYS A 144 3.32 8.77 6.68
N LEU A 145 3.26 7.45 6.89
CA LEU A 145 3.32 6.46 5.81
C LEU A 145 2.15 6.60 4.83
N ALA A 146 0.95 6.88 5.32
CA ALA A 146 -0.23 7.11 4.47
C ALA A 146 -0.06 8.35 3.58
N HIS A 147 0.38 9.47 4.15
CA HIS A 147 0.64 10.71 3.39
C HIS A 147 1.82 10.55 2.42
N GLN A 148 2.89 9.84 2.82
CA GLN A 148 3.97 9.48 1.92
C GLN A 148 3.46 8.64 0.74
N PHE A 149 2.62 7.65 0.99
CA PHE A 149 2.02 6.86 -0.08
C PHE A 149 1.14 7.71 -1.01
N MET A 150 0.33 8.62 -0.45
CA MET A 150 -0.52 9.52 -1.23
C MET A 150 0.30 10.29 -2.27
N THR A 151 1.49 10.79 -1.91
CA THR A 151 2.37 11.55 -2.82
C THR A 151 2.86 10.74 -4.03
N ILE A 152 3.08 9.43 -3.87
CA ILE A 152 3.57 8.55 -4.92
C ILE A 152 2.45 7.76 -5.62
N SER A 153 1.23 7.81 -5.09
CA SER A 153 0.06 7.13 -5.66
C SER A 153 -0.20 7.47 -7.14
N PRO A 154 0.03 8.72 -7.63
CA PRO A 154 -0.17 9.04 -9.05
C PRO A 154 0.77 8.25 -9.98
N LEU A 155 1.94 7.79 -9.49
CA LEU A 155 2.83 6.94 -10.28
C LEU A 155 2.15 5.64 -10.71
N ILE A 156 1.27 5.09 -9.88
CA ILE A 156 0.51 3.87 -10.21
C ILE A 156 -0.48 4.17 -11.34
N ASP A 157 -1.22 5.28 -11.24
CA ASP A 157 -2.19 5.70 -12.27
C ASP A 157 -1.51 5.96 -13.62
N GLU A 158 -0.40 6.70 -13.61
CA GLU A 158 0.37 6.98 -14.81
C GLU A 158 0.88 5.70 -15.47
N LEU A 159 1.37 4.74 -14.68
CA LEU A 159 1.84 3.46 -15.21
C LEU A 159 0.70 2.64 -15.77
N LEU A 160 -0.41 2.50 -15.04
CA LEU A 160 -1.60 1.79 -15.52
C LEU A 160 -2.06 2.37 -16.87
N ASN A 161 -2.11 3.69 -17.00
CA ASN A 161 -2.53 4.36 -18.23
C ASN A 161 -1.63 4.01 -19.44
N LYS A 162 -0.33 3.75 -19.27
CA LYS A 162 0.55 3.30 -20.37
C LYS A 162 0.18 1.93 -20.91
N TYR A 163 -0.38 1.07 -20.07
CA TYR A 163 -0.80 -0.28 -20.44
C TYR A 163 -2.29 -0.37 -20.79
N ARG A 164 -3.02 0.74 -20.77
CA ARG A 164 -4.46 0.78 -21.05
C ARG A 164 -4.72 0.33 -22.48
N LEU A 165 -5.65 -0.60 -22.64
CA LEU A 165 -6.12 -0.99 -23.96
C LEU A 165 -6.81 0.22 -24.60
N LYS A 166 -6.42 0.56 -25.84
CA LYS A 166 -7.15 1.57 -26.61
C LYS A 166 -8.58 1.08 -26.86
N PRO A 167 -9.59 1.97 -26.82
CA PRO A 167 -10.96 1.63 -27.19
C PRO A 167 -11.05 1.00 -28.58
#